data_AF-G0EX60-F1
#
_entry.id   AF-G0EX60-F1
#
_cell.length_a   1.000
_cell.length_b   1.000
_cell.length_c   1.000
_cell.angle_alpha   90.00
_cell.angle_beta   90.00
_cell.angle_gamma   90.00
#
_symmetry.space_group_name_H-M   'P 1'
#
loop_
_entity.id
_entity.type
_entity.pdbx_description
1 polymer ?
#
loop_
_entity_poly.entity_id
_entity_poly.type
_entity_poly.pdbx_seq_one_letter_code
_entity_poly.pdbx_strand_id
1 'polypeptide(L)'
;MPSPSESAPLRSEPDHGTTDSTLSERPDSPCIGICSTLFDDICQGCGRTAAEVSNWVFFSEEEKQVVWERITREGTGKRFRQG
;
A
#
# COMPACT_ATOMS: atom_id res chain seq x y z
N MET A 1 -33.34 -38.80 15.93
CA MET A 1 -32.30 -37.99 16.59
C MET A 1 -31.10 -37.96 15.64
N PRO A 2 -30.88 -36.86 14.89
CA PRO A 2 -29.85 -36.81 13.84
C PRO A 2 -28.43 -36.69 14.43
N SER A 3 -27.48 -37.36 13.79
CA SER A 3 -26.03 -37.27 14.07
C SER A 3 -25.51 -35.83 13.95
N PRO A 4 -24.56 -35.38 14.79
CA PRO A 4 -23.85 -34.14 14.52
C PRO A 4 -22.93 -34.35 13.31
N SER A 5 -23.11 -33.46 12.34
CA SER A 5 -22.38 -33.37 11.09
C SER A 5 -20.87 -33.49 11.25
N GLU A 6 -20.28 -34.17 10.27
CA GLU A 6 -18.87 -34.14 9.91
C GLU A 6 -18.25 -32.75 10.08
N SER A 7 -17.09 -32.75 10.73
CA SER A 7 -16.22 -31.61 10.93
C SER A 7 -15.65 -31.19 9.57
N ALA A 8 -15.96 -29.96 9.14
CA ALA A 8 -15.33 -29.35 7.99
C ALA A 8 -13.81 -29.22 8.24
N PRO A 9 -12.93 -29.59 7.28
CA PRO A 9 -11.51 -29.34 7.43
C PRO A 9 -11.25 -27.84 7.26
N LEU A 10 -11.03 -27.14 8.36
CA LEU A 10 -10.35 -25.85 8.34
C LEU A 10 -8.87 -26.15 8.06
N ARG A 11 -8.44 -25.99 6.80
CA ARG A 11 -7.09 -25.54 6.39
C ARG A 11 -6.84 -25.80 4.91
N SER A 12 -6.63 -24.72 4.17
CA SER A 12 -5.59 -24.60 3.13
C SER A 12 -5.37 -23.11 2.87
N GLU A 13 -4.29 -22.60 3.47
CA GLU A 13 -3.61 -21.32 3.20
C GLU A 13 -3.18 -21.21 1.71
N PRO A 14 -2.71 -20.07 1.16
CA PRO A 14 -2.40 -18.79 1.80
C PRO A 14 -3.04 -17.54 1.13
N ASP A 15 -3.24 -16.52 1.96
CA ASP A 15 -3.37 -15.11 1.58
C ASP A 15 -2.01 -14.61 1.08
N HIS A 16 -1.86 -14.36 -0.22
CA HIS A 16 -0.84 -13.45 -0.78
C HIS A 16 -1.38 -12.98 -2.12
N GLY A 17 -1.81 -11.72 -2.20
CA GLY A 17 -2.20 -11.08 -3.44
C GLY A 17 -1.14 -11.28 -4.52
N THR A 18 -1.49 -12.05 -5.54
CA THR A 18 -0.71 -12.20 -6.77
C THR A 18 -0.64 -10.84 -7.46
N THR A 19 0.43 -10.08 -7.20
CA THR A 19 0.89 -9.08 -8.17
C THR A 19 1.85 -9.77 -9.12
N ASP A 20 1.26 -10.21 -10.23
CA ASP A 20 1.94 -10.74 -11.40
C ASP A 20 3.08 -9.80 -11.83
N SER A 21 4.28 -10.37 -11.85
CA SER A 21 5.58 -9.69 -12.00
C SER A 21 5.87 -9.26 -13.44
N THR A 22 4.96 -8.52 -14.07
CA THR A 22 5.27 -7.77 -15.30
C THR A 22 6.00 -6.47 -14.92
N LEU A 23 7.32 -6.63 -14.83
CA LEU A 23 8.43 -5.68 -14.62
C LEU A 23 8.12 -4.16 -14.82
N SER A 24 7.34 -3.57 -13.92
CA SER A 24 7.37 -2.12 -13.70
C SER A 24 8.49 -1.82 -12.69
N GLU A 25 9.49 -1.05 -13.09
CA GLU A 25 10.67 -0.69 -12.26
C GLU A 25 10.29 0.03 -10.94
N ARG A 26 9.05 0.51 -10.86
CA ARG A 26 8.52 1.27 -9.74
C ARG A 26 7.40 0.48 -9.04
N PRO A 27 7.44 0.33 -7.70
CA PRO A 27 6.39 -0.36 -6.96
C PRO A 27 5.04 0.35 -7.15
N ASP A 28 3.92 -0.38 -7.01
CA ASP A 28 2.58 0.20 -7.05
C ASP A 28 2.46 1.32 -6.00
N SER A 29 2.80 1.02 -4.74
CA SER A 29 2.66 1.95 -3.62
C SER A 29 4.00 2.55 -3.17
N PRO A 30 4.06 3.86 -2.88
CA PRO A 30 5.25 4.52 -2.34
C PRO A 30 5.47 4.26 -0.83
N CYS A 31 4.62 3.45 -0.18
CA CYS A 31 4.67 3.22 1.26
C CYS A 31 5.86 2.34 1.67
N ILE A 32 6.52 2.70 2.77
CA ILE A 32 7.64 1.94 3.35
C ILE A 32 7.31 1.38 4.75
N GLY A 33 6.03 1.31 5.11
CA GLY A 33 5.59 0.83 6.43
C GLY A 33 5.83 1.79 7.59
N ILE A 34 6.28 3.02 7.33
CA ILE A 34 6.45 4.08 8.34
C ILE A 34 5.47 5.20 8.04
N CYS A 35 4.63 5.54 9.02
CA CYS A 35 3.66 6.62 8.91
C CYS A 35 3.82 7.62 10.06
N SER A 36 3.80 8.91 9.72
CA SER A 36 3.85 10.01 10.69
C SER A 36 2.64 10.96 10.58
N THR A 37 1.66 10.64 9.72
CA THR A 37 0.50 11.51 9.47
C THR A 37 -0.47 11.64 10.64
N LEU A 38 -0.19 10.96 11.76
CA LEU A 38 -0.88 11.20 13.02
C LEU A 38 -0.48 12.54 13.64
N PHE A 39 0.72 13.04 13.31
CA PHE A 39 1.30 14.26 13.88
C PHE A 39 1.78 15.26 12.83
N ASP A 40 1.98 14.82 11.58
CA ASP A 40 2.41 15.65 10.45
C ASP A 40 1.32 15.71 9.35
N ASP A 41 1.27 16.80 8.59
CA ASP A 41 0.39 16.89 7.40
C ASP A 41 0.88 15.99 6.25
N ILE A 42 2.20 15.77 6.17
CA ILE A 42 2.87 14.96 5.15
C ILE A 42 3.64 13.83 5.83
N CYS A 43 3.37 12.60 5.38
CA CYS A 43 4.02 11.39 5.86
C CYS A 43 5.54 11.45 5.62
N GLN A 44 6.33 11.48 6.70
CA GLN A 44 7.79 11.50 6.60
C GLN A 44 8.38 10.18 6.03
N GLY A 45 7.59 9.10 5.96
CA GLY A 45 7.99 7.86 5.30
C GLY A 45 7.87 7.95 3.77
N CYS A 46 6.65 8.16 3.28
CA CYS A 46 6.33 8.07 1.85
C CYS A 46 6.16 9.41 1.10
N GLY A 47 6.00 10.52 1.81
CA GLY A 47 5.77 11.86 1.24
C GLY A 47 4.31 12.18 0.89
N ARG A 48 3.38 11.27 1.17
CA ARG A 48 1.93 11.45 0.91
C ARG A 48 1.21 12.14 2.08
N THR A 49 0.08 12.77 1.78
CA THR A 49 -0.86 13.26 2.82
C THR A 49 -1.61 12.10 3.47
N ALA A 50 -2.24 12.34 4.63
CA ALA A 50 -3.10 11.35 5.27
C ALA A 50 -4.23 10.84 4.35
N ALA A 51 -4.84 11.75 3.58
CA ALA A 51 -5.92 11.43 2.65
C ALA A 51 -5.43 10.54 1.50
N GLU A 52 -4.28 10.84 0.91
CA GLU A 52 -3.67 10.02 -0.15
C GLU A 52 -3.26 8.63 0.37
N VAL A 53 -2.80 8.53 1.62
CA VAL A 53 -2.45 7.24 2.23
C VAL A 53 -3.70 6.38 2.42
N SER A 54 -4.76 6.93 3.00
CA SER A 54 -5.98 6.19 3.31
C SER A 54 -6.79 5.82 2.06
N ASN A 55 -6.78 6.67 1.04
CA ASN A 55 -7.58 6.47 -0.17
C ASN A 55 -6.82 5.79 -1.32
N TRP A 56 -5.56 5.40 -1.11
CA TRP A 56 -4.68 4.88 -2.17
C TRP A 56 -5.32 3.79 -3.04
N VAL A 57 -6.03 2.85 -2.40
CA VAL A 57 -6.65 1.70 -3.08
C VAL A 57 -7.85 2.08 -3.95
N PHE A 58 -8.39 3.29 -3.79
CA PHE A 58 -9.51 3.80 -4.56
C PHE A 58 -9.09 4.74 -5.69
N PHE A 59 -7.81 5.12 -5.75
CA PHE A 59 -7.31 6.01 -6.79
C PHE A 59 -7.19 5.29 -8.13
N SER A 60 -7.55 5.98 -9.20
CA SER A 60 -7.24 5.56 -10.56
C SER A 60 -5.72 5.59 -10.79
N GLU A 61 -5.25 4.94 -11.85
CA GLU A 61 -3.82 4.96 -12.19
C GLU A 61 -3.34 6.38 -12.52
N GLU A 62 -4.19 7.22 -13.11
CA GLU A 62 -3.88 8.63 -13.36
C GLU A 62 -3.73 9.41 -12.05
N GLU A 63 -4.63 9.19 -11.08
CA GLU A 63 -4.56 9.83 -9.75
C GLU A 63 -3.31 9.37 -9.00
N LYS A 64 -3.00 8.07 -9.01
CA LYS A 64 -1.77 7.52 -8.44
C LYS A 64 -0.54 8.14 -9.09
N GLN A 65 -0.53 8.30 -10.42
CA GLN A 65 0.58 8.90 -11.16
C GLN A 65 0.81 10.36 -10.75
N VAL A 66 -0.25 11.15 -10.61
CA VAL A 66 -0.17 12.55 -10.12
C VAL A 66 0.46 12.60 -8.73
N VAL A 67 0.03 11.72 -7.82
CA VAL A 67 0.64 11.62 -6.49
C VAL A 67 2.12 11.26 -6.61
N TRP A 68 2.46 10.24 -7.41
CA TRP A 68 3.83 9.78 -7.63
C TRP A 68 4.75 10.88 -8.15
N GLU A 69 4.31 11.66 -9.13
CA GLU A 69 5.04 12.82 -9.66
C GLU A 69 5.28 13.86 -8.57
N ARG A 70 4.23 14.21 -7.81
CA ARG A 70 4.31 15.17 -6.70
C ARG A 70 5.35 14.74 -5.67
N ILE A 71 5.21 13.54 -5.11
CA ILE A 71 6.08 13.07 -4.02
C ILE A 71 7.53 12.86 -4.48
N THR A 72 7.74 12.45 -5.73
CA THR A 72 9.09 12.28 -6.29
C THR A 72 9.77 13.63 -6.52
N ARG A 73 9.02 14.63 -7.01
CA ARG A 73 9.52 15.99 -7.17
C ARG A 73 9.85 16.65 -5.84
N GLU A 74 9.03 16.43 -4.81
CA GLU A 74 9.22 17.01 -3.49
C GLU A 74 10.33 16.34 -2.68
N GLY A 75 10.50 15.01 -2.81
CA GLY A 75 11.58 14.28 -2.13
C GLY A 75 11.53 14.32 -0.60
N THR A 76 10.38 14.66 0.00
CA THR A 76 10.23 14.89 1.45
C THR A 76 10.29 13.60 2.27
N GLY A 77 9.80 12.48 1.71
CA GLY A 77 9.78 11.18 2.38
C GLY A 77 11.16 10.52 2.47
N LYS A 78 11.42 9.80 3.56
CA LYS A 78 12.65 9.00 3.78
C LYS A 78 12.96 8.04 2.63
N ARG A 79 11.94 7.55 1.91
CA ARG A 79 12.11 6.68 0.74
C ARG A 79 12.98 7.29 -0.37
N PHE A 80 13.06 8.62 -0.47
CA PHE A 80 13.82 9.31 -1.53
C PHE A 80 15.21 9.75 -1.08
N ARG A 81 15.49 9.72 0.22
CA ARG A 81 16.73 10.23 0.82
C ARG A 81 17.74 9.13 1.13
N GLN A 82 17.31 7.87 1.09
CA GLN A 82 18.18 6.72 1.23
C GLN A 82 18.62 6.27 -0.17
N GLY A 83 19.68 6.91 -0.66
CA GLY A 83 20.44 6.53 -1.84
C GLY A 83 21.92 6.49 -1.47
#